data_AF-A0A9W7Z4D3-F1
#
_entry.id   AF-A0A9W7Z4D3-F1
#
_cell.length_a   1.000
_cell.length_b   1.000
_cell.length_c   1.000
_cell.angle_alpha   90.00
_cell.angle_beta   90.00
_cell.angle_gamma   90.00
#
_symmetry.space_group_name_H-M   'P 1'
#
loop_
_entity.id
_entity.type
_entity.pdbx_description
1 polymer ?
#
loop_
_entity_poly.entity_id
_entity_poly.type
_entity_poly.pdbx_seq_one_letter_code
_entity_poly.pdbx_strand_id
1 'polypeptide(L)'
;MKGTGIRRLAVPSAVSLCVACVYFACVVVICRSALNERPMRVGSEQSVLEDEYLWKQTARIDKEAENVTEPRWSANVTLGRLPGWPTEFPSDLDAYRTRVLATPWINVTEKHRAEIAPWVWHHRGLADNLQSQLDAGSREALAEMARLGIVPRASSLANAAFVVLIRNRELHAFLATMRQLEDRFNRRFHYPYVFLNDEPFTDEFMHAVSANTHSNVTFARIPHDHWRVPEFVNEGQATRAREQMAARGVVYGGSLSYRHMCRFNSGFFYKHPVLQNVDWYWRVEPGVDFYCDLDYDPFAFMRDSGKKYSFVIALRELAETVPTLWDHTLQFMLERNITSNWMSYFVSRTGEYNLCHFWSNFEIASLNWLRSPEYAAYFTYLDRAQGFFMERWGDAPVHSLAAGMLLRRDEVHFFDDIGYRHDAFARCPASTSAAYNRCRCPDEPNFDTSPGSCLPRWKRLDEAEWTHRDTREALRLVSERRLFATGVEPPIAVERRRWYDFFGAF
;
A
#
# COMPACT_ATOMS: atom_id res chain seq x y z
N MET A 1 72.57 5.74 -62.77
CA MET A 1 72.52 5.77 -61.29
C MET A 1 72.06 4.40 -60.82
N LYS A 2 72.80 3.80 -59.88
CA LYS A 2 72.60 2.43 -59.36
C LYS A 2 71.29 2.32 -58.58
N GLY A 3 70.64 1.16 -58.67
CA GLY A 3 69.38 0.85 -57.99
C GLY A 3 69.53 0.40 -56.53
N THR A 4 68.39 0.36 -55.84
CA THR A 4 68.01 -0.39 -54.63
C THR A 4 66.48 -0.22 -54.54
N GLY A 5 65.60 -1.16 -54.22
CA GLY A 5 65.71 -2.45 -53.52
C GLY A 5 64.63 -2.47 -52.44
N ILE A 6 63.50 -3.13 -52.70
CA ILE A 6 62.34 -3.29 -51.80
C ILE A 6 62.75 -4.00 -50.50
N ARG A 7 62.24 -3.56 -49.34
CA ARG A 7 62.15 -4.38 -48.12
C ARG A 7 60.72 -4.40 -47.58
N ARG A 8 60.06 -5.55 -47.75
CA ARG A 8 58.90 -5.98 -46.97
C ARG A 8 59.38 -6.33 -45.56
N LEU A 9 58.74 -5.78 -44.54
CA LEU A 9 58.89 -6.20 -43.15
C LEU A 9 58.20 -7.55 -42.97
N ALA A 10 59.00 -8.62 -42.88
CA ALA A 10 58.56 -9.91 -42.42
C ALA A 10 58.54 -9.90 -40.88
N VAL A 11 57.36 -10.04 -40.28
CA VAL A 11 57.22 -10.34 -38.86
C VAL A 11 57.65 -11.80 -38.66
N PRO A 12 58.51 -12.13 -37.68
CA PRO A 12 58.95 -13.51 -37.47
C PRO A 12 57.77 -14.37 -37.01
N SER A 13 57.42 -15.38 -37.80
CA SER A 13 56.37 -16.37 -37.56
C SER A 13 56.54 -17.19 -36.28
N ALA A 14 57.68 -17.08 -35.58
CA ALA A 14 57.93 -17.74 -34.31
C ALA A 14 57.24 -17.05 -33.12
N VAL A 15 57.08 -15.72 -33.13
CA VAL A 15 56.48 -14.98 -31.99
C VAL A 15 54.96 -15.15 -31.96
N SER A 16 54.32 -15.22 -33.14
CA SER A 16 52.88 -15.46 -33.24
C SER A 16 52.49 -16.89 -32.84
N LEU A 17 53.36 -17.88 -33.11
CA LEU A 17 53.13 -19.26 -32.70
C LEU A 17 53.31 -19.44 -31.19
N CYS A 18 54.33 -18.82 -30.59
CA CYS A 18 54.51 -18.86 -29.13
C CYS A 18 53.37 -18.19 -28.37
N VAL A 19 52.86 -17.05 -28.84
CA VAL A 19 51.70 -16.39 -28.20
C VAL A 19 50.43 -17.22 -28.39
N ALA A 20 50.21 -17.82 -29.56
CA ALA A 20 49.09 -18.74 -29.79
C ALA A 20 49.19 -20.02 -28.94
N CYS A 21 50.39 -20.59 -28.76
CA CYS A 21 50.61 -21.76 -27.91
C CYS A 21 50.42 -21.45 -26.43
N VAL A 22 50.81 -20.26 -25.96
CA VAL A 22 50.56 -19.82 -24.57
C VAL A 22 49.06 -19.58 -24.37
N TYR A 23 48.36 -18.98 -25.34
CA TYR A 23 46.91 -18.78 -25.28
C TYR A 23 46.16 -20.13 -25.29
N PHE A 24 46.56 -21.08 -26.14
CA PHE A 24 46.00 -22.43 -26.14
C PHE A 24 46.34 -23.21 -24.88
N ALA A 25 47.54 -23.07 -24.32
CA ALA A 25 47.90 -23.71 -23.05
C ALA A 25 47.09 -23.12 -21.88
N CYS A 26 46.86 -21.80 -21.85
CA CYS A 26 45.98 -21.17 -20.87
C CYS A 26 44.52 -21.63 -21.04
N VAL A 27 44.00 -21.73 -22.26
CA VAL A 27 42.65 -22.25 -22.52
C VAL A 27 42.54 -23.74 -22.14
N VAL A 28 43.56 -24.56 -22.41
CA VAL A 28 43.56 -25.99 -22.02
C VAL A 28 43.72 -26.16 -20.50
N VAL A 29 44.45 -25.29 -19.81
CA VAL A 29 44.55 -25.30 -18.34
C VAL A 29 43.25 -24.80 -17.69
N ILE A 30 42.60 -23.77 -18.25
CA ILE A 30 41.28 -23.30 -17.80
C ILE A 30 40.20 -24.36 -18.07
N CYS A 31 40.23 -25.02 -19.24
CA CYS A 31 39.32 -26.12 -19.56
C CYS A 31 39.60 -27.40 -18.75
N ARG A 32 40.86 -27.72 -18.42
CA ARG A 32 41.19 -28.82 -17.50
C ARG A 32 40.82 -28.51 -16.06
N SER A 33 40.89 -27.25 -15.63
CA SER A 33 40.36 -26.80 -14.34
C SER A 33 38.84 -26.95 -14.30
N ALA A 34 38.15 -26.62 -15.40
CA ALA A 34 36.70 -26.79 -15.54
C ALA A 34 36.24 -28.26 -15.68
N LEU A 35 37.13 -29.17 -16.11
CA LEU A 35 36.82 -30.60 -16.29
C LEU A 35 37.20 -31.48 -15.07
N ASN A 36 37.99 -30.95 -14.11
CA ASN A 36 38.34 -31.66 -12.87
C ASN A 36 37.55 -31.19 -11.64
N GLU A 37 36.62 -30.25 -11.80
CA GLU A 37 35.56 -30.08 -10.82
C GLU A 37 34.61 -31.28 -10.91
N ARG A 38 34.78 -32.22 -9.97
CA ARG A 38 33.80 -33.28 -9.73
C ARG A 38 32.43 -32.63 -9.61
N PRO A 39 31.38 -33.18 -10.23
CA PRO A 39 30.04 -32.64 -10.06
C PRO A 39 29.69 -32.76 -8.58
N MET A 40 29.67 -31.63 -7.86
CA MET A 40 28.80 -31.53 -6.71
C MET A 40 27.42 -31.85 -7.27
N ARG A 41 26.82 -32.93 -6.78
CA ARG A 41 25.40 -33.20 -6.96
C ARG A 41 24.65 -31.98 -6.44
N VAL A 42 24.32 -31.08 -7.34
CA VAL A 42 23.30 -30.07 -7.11
C VAL A 42 22.00 -30.88 -7.07
N GLY A 43 21.56 -31.17 -5.85
CA GLY A 43 20.17 -31.55 -5.63
C GLY A 43 19.31 -30.44 -6.24
N SER A 44 18.64 -30.78 -7.34
CA SER A 44 17.66 -29.94 -8.00
C SER A 44 16.43 -29.84 -7.10
N GLU A 45 16.50 -29.06 -6.02
CA GLU A 45 15.33 -28.77 -5.19
C GLU A 45 15.46 -27.57 -4.25
N GLN A 46 16.50 -26.71 -4.34
CA GLN A 46 16.73 -25.69 -3.29
C GLN A 46 16.98 -24.24 -3.74
N SER A 47 16.89 -23.90 -5.03
CA SER A 47 17.02 -22.49 -5.48
C SER A 47 15.73 -21.84 -6.01
N VAL A 48 14.58 -22.47 -5.76
CA VAL A 48 13.24 -21.92 -6.07
C VAL A 48 12.34 -21.86 -4.82
N LEU A 49 12.85 -22.30 -3.66
CA LEU A 49 12.04 -22.42 -2.42
C LEU A 49 12.22 -21.28 -1.41
N GLU A 50 13.14 -20.33 -1.61
CA GLU A 50 13.36 -19.24 -0.63
C GLU A 50 12.46 -18.01 -0.85
N ASP A 51 11.89 -17.81 -2.06
CA ASP A 51 10.92 -16.73 -2.32
C ASP A 51 9.46 -17.14 -2.01
N GLU A 52 9.18 -18.42 -1.77
CA GLU A 52 7.82 -18.93 -1.48
C GLU A 52 7.42 -18.85 0.00
N TYR A 53 8.35 -18.50 0.91
CA TYR A 53 8.14 -18.73 2.34
C TYR A 53 7.43 -17.58 3.09
N LEU A 54 7.56 -16.33 2.63
CA LEU A 54 7.07 -15.17 3.38
C LEU A 54 5.54 -15.03 3.38
N TRP A 55 4.86 -15.41 2.29
CA TRP A 55 3.40 -15.26 2.18
C TRP A 55 2.61 -16.53 2.57
N LYS A 56 3.25 -17.71 2.57
CA LYS A 56 2.61 -18.95 3.07
C LYS A 56 2.47 -18.97 4.60
N GLN A 57 3.30 -18.20 5.33
CA GLN A 57 3.16 -18.04 6.78
C GLN A 57 2.01 -17.11 7.18
N THR A 58 1.64 -16.13 6.34
CA THR A 58 0.47 -15.26 6.59
C THR A 58 -0.88 -15.97 6.53
N ALA A 59 -0.93 -17.25 6.13
CA ALA A 59 -2.15 -18.05 6.08
C ALA A 59 -2.32 -19.03 7.26
N ARG A 60 -1.45 -18.98 8.28
CA ARG A 60 -1.50 -19.87 9.45
C ARG A 60 -1.43 -19.10 10.78
N ILE A 61 -2.39 -18.22 11.01
CA ILE A 61 -2.76 -17.80 12.38
C ILE A 61 -4.27 -17.68 12.40
N ASP A 62 -4.95 -18.81 12.57
CA ASP A 62 -6.38 -18.88 12.92
C ASP A 62 -6.63 -20.29 13.44
N LYS A 63 -6.30 -20.50 14.72
CA LYS A 63 -6.84 -21.55 15.61
C LYS A 63 -6.10 -21.49 16.94
N GLU A 64 -6.62 -20.68 17.85
CA GLU A 64 -6.81 -20.98 19.28
C GLU A 64 -7.22 -19.68 19.97
N ALA A 65 -8.53 -19.44 20.03
CA ALA A 65 -9.12 -18.53 21.01
C ALA A 65 -9.99 -19.39 21.92
N GLU A 66 -9.38 -19.92 22.98
CA GLU A 66 -10.09 -20.58 24.08
C GLU A 66 -10.74 -19.53 24.98
N ASN A 67 -12.02 -19.77 25.31
CA ASN A 67 -12.82 -19.20 26.39
C ASN A 67 -12.27 -17.95 27.10
N VAL A 68 -12.42 -16.79 26.47
CA VAL A 68 -12.31 -15.50 27.16
C VAL A 68 -13.67 -15.23 27.82
N THR A 69 -13.67 -15.13 29.15
CA THR A 69 -14.83 -14.68 29.92
C THR A 69 -15.18 -13.24 29.51
N GLU A 70 -16.45 -12.98 29.19
CA GLU A 70 -16.91 -11.67 28.71
C GLU A 70 -16.46 -10.53 29.64
N PRO A 71 -15.77 -9.49 29.12
CA PRO A 71 -15.43 -8.33 29.93
C PRO A 71 -16.72 -7.62 30.35
N ARG A 72 -16.97 -7.51 31.65
CA ARG A 72 -17.94 -6.54 32.19
C ARG A 72 -17.41 -5.14 31.91
N TRP A 73 -17.85 -4.53 30.81
CA TRP A 73 -17.49 -3.16 30.45
C TRP A 73 -18.05 -2.17 31.49
N SER A 74 -17.19 -1.72 32.40
CA SER A 74 -17.49 -0.68 33.38
C SER A 74 -17.01 0.69 32.90
N ALA A 75 -17.81 1.35 32.06
CA ALA A 75 -17.74 2.79 31.84
C ALA A 75 -19.10 3.29 31.35
N ASN A 76 -19.59 4.40 31.88
CA ASN A 76 -20.75 5.14 31.35
C ASN A 76 -20.39 5.75 29.99
N VAL A 77 -20.19 4.91 28.96
CA VAL A 77 -20.01 5.34 27.58
C VAL A 77 -21.35 5.83 27.09
N THR A 78 -21.40 7.09 26.67
CA THR A 78 -22.59 7.64 26.00
C THR A 78 -22.35 7.59 24.49
N LEU A 79 -23.16 6.80 23.79
CA LEU A 79 -23.28 6.81 22.34
C LEU A 79 -24.45 7.71 21.95
N GLY A 80 -24.21 8.60 20.98
CA GLY A 80 -25.21 9.50 20.44
C GLY A 80 -25.18 9.55 18.92
N ARG A 81 -25.96 10.47 18.35
CA ARG A 81 -25.95 10.77 16.92
C ARG A 81 -24.87 11.81 16.61
N LEU A 82 -24.28 11.71 15.43
CA LEU A 82 -23.30 12.69 14.96
C LEU A 82 -23.99 14.05 14.74
N PRO A 83 -23.48 15.17 15.30
CA PRO A 83 -24.14 16.47 15.16
C PRO A 83 -24.40 16.88 13.70
N GLY A 84 -25.59 17.42 13.45
CA GLY A 84 -26.04 17.82 12.12
C GLY A 84 -26.51 16.67 11.22
N TRP A 85 -26.46 15.40 11.67
CA TRP A 85 -26.99 14.27 10.92
C TRP A 85 -28.45 13.98 11.23
N PRO A 86 -29.21 13.35 10.30
CA PRO A 86 -30.55 12.85 10.60
C PRO A 86 -30.55 11.95 11.84
N THR A 87 -31.57 12.07 12.68
CA THR A 87 -31.66 11.34 13.96
C THR A 87 -32.91 10.48 14.08
N GLU A 88 -33.90 10.69 13.23
CA GLU A 88 -35.18 10.00 13.24
C GLU A 88 -35.31 9.07 12.04
N PHE A 89 -35.64 7.80 12.31
CA PHE A 89 -35.71 6.75 11.31
C PHE A 89 -36.89 5.83 11.63
N PRO A 90 -37.49 5.17 10.62
CA PRO A 90 -38.48 4.12 10.86
C PRO A 90 -37.85 2.91 11.57
N SER A 91 -38.66 2.06 12.18
CA SER A 91 -38.18 0.86 12.88
C SER A 91 -37.53 -0.17 11.97
N ASP A 92 -38.03 -0.31 10.73
CA ASP A 92 -37.47 -1.20 9.72
C ASP A 92 -36.40 -0.47 8.88
N LEU A 93 -35.14 -0.64 9.30
CA LEU A 93 -34.00 0.01 8.67
C LEU A 93 -33.61 -0.59 7.31
N ASP A 94 -33.90 -1.87 7.08
CA ASP A 94 -33.63 -2.52 5.79
C ASP A 94 -34.62 -2.04 4.73
N ALA A 95 -35.90 -1.94 5.09
CA ALA A 95 -36.90 -1.33 4.22
C ALA A 95 -36.61 0.16 3.99
N TYR A 96 -36.14 0.90 5.01
CA TYR A 96 -35.68 2.28 4.86
C TYR A 96 -34.57 2.39 3.83
N ARG A 97 -33.50 1.59 3.97
CA ARG A 97 -32.35 1.63 3.05
C ARG A 97 -32.76 1.27 1.64
N THR A 98 -33.60 0.24 1.48
CA THR A 98 -34.14 -0.17 0.17
C THR A 98 -34.89 0.99 -0.50
N ARG A 99 -35.74 1.71 0.25
CA ARG A 99 -36.44 2.91 -0.28
C ARG A 99 -35.46 4.02 -0.66
N VAL A 100 -34.47 4.31 0.18
CA VAL A 100 -33.43 5.33 -0.13
C VAL A 100 -32.69 4.98 -1.42
N LEU A 101 -32.29 3.71 -1.59
CA LEU A 101 -31.57 3.24 -2.78
C LEU A 101 -32.43 3.27 -4.06
N ALA A 102 -33.73 3.03 -3.94
CA ALA A 102 -34.69 3.08 -5.06
C ALA A 102 -35.15 4.51 -5.41
N THR A 103 -34.95 5.47 -4.51
CA THR A 103 -35.35 6.86 -4.73
C THR A 103 -34.39 7.54 -5.72
N PRO A 104 -34.86 8.32 -6.70
CA PRO A 104 -34.00 9.16 -7.52
C PRO A 104 -33.36 10.28 -6.69
N TRP A 105 -32.03 10.43 -6.78
CA TRP A 105 -31.28 11.49 -6.10
C TRP A 105 -30.57 12.38 -7.12
N ILE A 106 -30.65 13.70 -6.93
CA ILE A 106 -29.88 14.67 -7.71
C ILE A 106 -28.42 14.68 -7.23
N ASN A 107 -28.21 14.63 -5.91
CA ASN A 107 -26.90 14.67 -5.29
C ASN A 107 -26.56 13.31 -4.66
N VAL A 108 -25.53 12.66 -5.21
CA VAL A 108 -25.06 11.36 -4.74
C VAL A 108 -24.52 11.41 -3.30
N THR A 109 -23.96 12.54 -2.88
CA THR A 109 -23.46 12.70 -1.50
C THR A 109 -24.62 12.76 -0.51
N GLU A 110 -25.73 13.42 -0.88
CA GLU A 110 -26.94 13.42 -0.05
C GLU A 110 -27.60 12.05 0.00
N LYS A 111 -27.63 11.32 -1.13
CA LYS A 111 -28.04 9.90 -1.16
C LYS A 111 -27.26 9.09 -0.15
N HIS A 112 -25.93 9.13 -0.23
CA HIS A 112 -25.06 8.36 0.68
C HIS A 112 -25.26 8.78 2.14
N ARG A 113 -25.39 10.08 2.42
CA ARG A 113 -25.66 10.56 3.77
C ARG A 113 -26.98 10.02 4.30
N ALA A 114 -28.05 10.12 3.52
CA ALA A 114 -29.37 9.62 3.92
C ALA A 114 -29.39 8.10 4.09
N GLU A 115 -28.69 7.38 3.21
CA GLU A 115 -28.59 5.92 3.24
C GLU A 115 -27.96 5.44 4.56
N ILE A 116 -26.83 6.02 4.95
CA ILE A 116 -26.04 5.47 6.07
C ILE A 116 -26.41 6.09 7.43
N ALA A 117 -27.13 7.21 7.46
CA ALA A 117 -27.45 7.95 8.68
C ALA A 117 -27.99 7.09 9.85
N PRO A 118 -28.85 6.06 9.65
CA PRO A 118 -29.30 5.21 10.75
C PRO A 118 -28.16 4.49 11.50
N TRP A 119 -27.07 4.21 10.80
CA TRP A 119 -25.90 3.49 11.30
C TRP A 119 -24.71 4.40 11.60
N VAL A 120 -24.92 5.71 11.63
CA VAL A 120 -23.91 6.66 12.12
C VAL A 120 -24.09 6.88 13.62
N TRP A 121 -23.09 6.46 14.37
CA TRP A 121 -23.01 6.61 15.81
C TRP A 121 -21.77 7.40 16.21
N HIS A 122 -21.88 8.11 17.32
CA HIS A 122 -20.86 9.04 17.74
C HIS A 122 -20.64 8.99 19.25
N HIS A 123 -19.37 8.92 19.64
CA HIS A 123 -18.92 9.15 21.00
C HIS A 123 -18.05 10.40 21.01
N ARG A 124 -18.48 11.46 21.70
CA ARG A 124 -17.75 12.75 21.69
C ARG A 124 -16.36 12.66 22.30
N GLY A 125 -16.10 11.70 23.20
CA GLY A 125 -14.83 11.60 23.91
C GLY A 125 -14.75 12.55 25.11
N LEU A 126 -14.02 12.13 26.14
CA LEU A 126 -13.80 12.93 27.35
C LEU A 126 -12.91 14.15 27.08
N ALA A 127 -11.91 14.01 26.21
CA ALA A 127 -10.98 15.11 25.88
C ALA A 127 -11.72 16.30 25.24
N ASP A 128 -12.64 16.05 24.31
CA ASP A 128 -13.44 17.10 23.66
C ASP A 128 -14.44 17.75 24.61
N ASN A 129 -15.04 16.96 25.51
CA ASN A 129 -15.96 17.49 26.52
C ASN A 129 -15.23 18.44 27.47
N LEU A 130 -14.09 18.03 28.02
CA LEU A 130 -13.29 18.86 28.91
C LEU A 130 -12.70 20.07 28.18
N GLN A 131 -12.24 19.90 26.94
CA GLN A 131 -11.75 21.02 26.12
C GLN A 131 -12.85 22.07 25.92
N SER A 132 -14.07 21.66 25.60
CA SER A 132 -15.19 22.59 25.40
C SER A 132 -15.54 23.36 26.68
N GLN A 133 -15.43 22.71 27.84
CA GLN A 133 -15.62 23.36 29.14
C GLN A 133 -14.47 24.32 29.47
N LEU A 134 -13.23 23.93 29.16
CA LEU A 134 -12.05 24.77 29.32
C LEU A 134 -12.14 26.03 28.45
N ASP A 135 -12.56 25.89 27.19
CA ASP A 135 -12.78 27.01 26.26
C ASP A 135 -13.89 27.95 26.76
N ALA A 136 -14.87 27.42 27.50
CA ALA A 136 -15.90 28.20 28.19
C ALA A 136 -15.44 28.80 29.54
N GLY A 137 -14.17 28.61 29.92
CA GLY A 137 -13.56 29.20 31.13
C GLY A 137 -13.58 28.32 32.39
N SER A 138 -13.94 27.03 32.29
CA SER A 138 -13.96 26.11 33.44
C SER A 138 -12.55 25.78 33.92
N ARG A 139 -12.23 26.15 35.17
CA ARG A 139 -10.96 25.78 35.82
C ARG A 139 -11.00 24.34 36.34
N GLU A 140 -12.19 23.85 36.68
CA GLU A 140 -12.42 22.46 37.09
C GLU A 140 -12.09 21.50 35.94
N ALA A 141 -12.44 21.87 34.71
CA ALA A 141 -12.07 21.10 33.52
C ALA A 141 -10.55 20.99 33.37
N LEU A 142 -9.80 22.09 33.56
CA LEU A 142 -8.34 22.06 33.52
C LEU A 142 -7.74 21.15 34.60
N ALA A 143 -8.27 21.22 35.82
CA ALA A 143 -7.83 20.38 36.93
C ALA A 143 -8.11 18.89 36.65
N GLU A 144 -9.27 18.58 36.09
CA GLU A 144 -9.65 17.22 35.73
C GLU A 144 -8.81 16.68 34.57
N MET A 145 -8.53 17.50 33.55
CA MET A 145 -7.60 17.16 32.47
C MET A 145 -6.21 16.81 33.02
N ALA A 146 -5.68 17.63 33.93
CA ALA A 146 -4.40 17.36 34.59
C ALA A 146 -4.44 16.06 35.41
N ARG A 147 -5.52 15.80 36.14
CA ARG A 147 -5.72 14.57 36.94
C ARG A 147 -5.72 13.32 36.05
N LEU A 148 -6.31 13.41 34.86
CA LEU A 148 -6.45 12.31 33.91
C LEU A 148 -5.29 12.21 32.91
N GLY A 149 -4.33 13.14 32.95
CA GLY A 149 -3.25 13.22 31.97
C GLY A 149 -3.71 13.57 30.55
N ILE A 150 -4.88 14.22 30.41
CA ILE A 150 -5.40 14.74 29.15
C ILE A 150 -4.74 16.09 28.88
N VAL A 151 -3.98 16.17 27.80
CA VAL A 151 -3.35 17.42 27.37
C VAL A 151 -4.39 18.32 26.67
N PRO A 152 -4.53 19.62 27.04
CA PRO A 152 -5.35 20.56 26.30
C PRO A 152 -4.92 20.68 24.84
N ARG A 153 -5.90 20.74 23.92
CA ARG A 153 -5.63 20.84 22.49
C ARG A 153 -4.91 22.15 22.17
N ALA A 154 -3.80 22.02 21.44
CA ALA A 154 -3.09 23.17 20.88
C ALA A 154 -3.88 23.77 19.72
N SER A 155 -3.77 25.08 19.50
CA SER A 155 -4.36 25.77 18.34
C SER A 155 -3.74 25.38 16.99
N SER A 156 -2.65 24.60 17.00
CA SER A 156 -1.85 24.25 15.82
C SER A 156 -2.11 22.86 15.23
N LEU A 157 -3.03 22.06 15.82
CA LEU A 157 -3.36 20.72 15.32
C LEU A 157 -3.84 20.76 13.86
N ALA A 158 -3.56 19.72 13.10
CA ALA A 158 -4.09 19.57 11.75
C ALA A 158 -5.57 19.16 11.79
N ASN A 159 -6.29 19.39 10.70
CA ASN A 159 -7.63 18.83 10.54
C ASN A 159 -7.52 17.38 10.06
N ALA A 160 -7.42 16.45 11.00
CA ALA A 160 -7.09 15.04 10.73
C ALA A 160 -7.92 14.05 11.53
N ALA A 161 -7.94 12.80 11.07
CA ALA A 161 -8.55 11.68 11.79
C ALA A 161 -7.78 10.37 11.55
N PHE A 162 -7.85 9.45 12.51
CA PHE A 162 -7.57 8.05 12.20
C PHE A 162 -8.74 7.47 11.42
N VAL A 163 -8.45 6.70 10.37
CA VAL A 163 -9.46 6.01 9.57
C VAL A 163 -9.21 4.52 9.65
N VAL A 164 -10.22 3.79 10.12
CA VAL A 164 -10.14 2.35 10.41
C VAL A 164 -11.26 1.64 9.66
N LEU A 165 -10.90 0.85 8.65
CA LEU A 165 -11.83 -0.07 8.00
C LEU A 165 -11.73 -1.42 8.70
N ILE A 166 -12.81 -1.86 9.34
CA ILE A 166 -12.74 -3.04 10.22
C ILE A 166 -14.09 -3.73 10.36
N ARG A 167 -14.05 -5.06 10.56
CA ARG A 167 -15.25 -5.86 10.87
C ARG A 167 -15.43 -6.04 12.36
N ASN A 168 -16.67 -6.24 12.79
CA ASN A 168 -17.00 -6.47 14.21
C ASN A 168 -16.14 -7.56 14.87
N ARG A 169 -15.86 -8.66 14.16
CA ARG A 169 -15.07 -9.80 14.65
C ARG A 169 -13.59 -9.49 14.95
N GLU A 170 -13.08 -8.36 14.44
CA GLU A 170 -11.67 -7.96 14.59
C GLU A 170 -11.45 -7.07 15.84
N LEU A 171 -12.49 -6.87 16.66
CA LEU A 171 -12.48 -6.02 17.86
C LEU A 171 -11.27 -6.29 18.76
N HIS A 172 -11.05 -7.54 19.18
CA HIS A 172 -10.00 -7.86 20.15
C HIS A 172 -8.60 -7.55 19.62
N ALA A 173 -8.33 -7.87 18.34
CA ALA A 173 -7.06 -7.53 17.71
C ALA A 173 -6.87 -6.01 17.62
N PHE A 174 -7.95 -5.27 17.33
CA PHE A 174 -7.89 -3.81 17.26
C PHE A 174 -7.70 -3.13 18.62
N LEU A 175 -8.31 -3.64 19.70
CA LEU A 175 -8.11 -3.05 21.04
C LEU A 175 -6.64 -3.05 21.46
N ALA A 176 -5.87 -4.08 21.10
CA ALA A 176 -4.43 -4.12 21.32
C ALA A 176 -3.69 -3.04 20.51
N THR A 177 -4.00 -2.90 19.22
CA THR A 177 -3.48 -1.83 18.36
C THR A 177 -3.80 -0.44 18.90
N MET A 178 -5.07 -0.21 19.25
CA MET A 178 -5.58 1.06 19.75
C MET A 178 -4.88 1.47 21.05
N ARG A 179 -4.68 0.52 21.98
CA ARG A 179 -3.93 0.77 23.21
C ARG A 179 -2.52 1.27 22.91
N GLN A 180 -1.80 0.62 22.01
CA GLN A 180 -0.45 1.05 21.62
C GLN A 180 -0.46 2.43 20.98
N LEU A 181 -1.36 2.68 20.02
CA LEU A 181 -1.46 3.97 19.36
C LEU A 181 -1.80 5.11 20.34
N GLU A 182 -2.70 4.86 21.29
CA GLU A 182 -3.01 5.79 22.40
C GLU A 182 -1.79 6.03 23.29
N ASP A 183 -1.07 4.98 23.70
CA ASP A 183 0.11 5.09 24.56
C ASP A 183 1.25 5.88 23.93
N ARG A 184 1.56 5.56 22.67
CA ARG A 184 2.68 6.09 21.91
C ARG A 184 2.44 7.50 21.39
N PHE A 185 1.19 7.86 21.10
CA PHE A 185 0.87 9.10 20.41
C PHE A 185 -0.45 9.73 20.90
N ASN A 186 -1.57 9.05 20.70
CA ASN A 186 -2.84 9.76 20.61
C ASN A 186 -3.38 10.30 21.95
N ARG A 187 -2.98 9.74 23.10
CA ARG A 187 -3.34 10.28 24.42
C ARG A 187 -2.86 11.72 24.66
N ARG A 188 -1.93 12.21 23.84
CA ARG A 188 -1.38 13.58 23.90
C ARG A 188 -2.08 14.54 22.96
N PHE A 189 -2.55 14.06 21.80
CA PHE A 189 -3.06 14.91 20.72
C PHE A 189 -4.58 14.81 20.53
N HIS A 190 -5.19 13.71 20.96
CA HIS A 190 -6.62 13.44 20.95
C HIS A 190 -7.27 13.58 19.57
N TYR A 191 -6.60 13.09 18.53
CA TYR A 191 -7.16 13.04 17.18
C TYR A 191 -8.34 12.05 17.14
N PRO A 192 -9.42 12.38 16.41
CA PRO A 192 -10.61 11.55 16.34
C PRO A 192 -10.37 10.24 15.58
N TYR A 193 -11.12 9.21 15.93
CA TYR A 193 -11.21 7.96 15.15
C TYR A 193 -12.48 7.91 14.32
N VAL A 194 -12.36 7.48 13.08
CA VAL A 194 -13.46 7.18 12.16
C VAL A 194 -13.40 5.71 11.78
N PHE A 195 -14.36 4.94 12.30
CA PHE A 195 -14.53 3.52 12.02
C PHE A 195 -15.53 3.33 10.88
N LEU A 196 -15.13 2.58 9.87
CA LEU A 196 -15.92 2.24 8.69
C LEU A 196 -16.08 0.73 8.57
N ASN A 197 -17.26 0.27 8.21
CA ASN A 197 -17.57 -1.16 8.04
C ASN A 197 -18.63 -1.35 6.94
N ASP A 198 -18.58 -2.44 6.19
CA ASP A 198 -19.60 -2.77 5.19
C ASP A 198 -20.92 -3.24 5.84
N GLU A 199 -20.82 -3.73 7.07
CA GLU A 199 -21.94 -4.07 7.95
C GLU A 199 -22.14 -3.02 9.06
N PRO A 200 -23.33 -2.96 9.69
CA PRO A 200 -23.52 -2.20 10.91
C PRO A 200 -22.56 -2.65 12.02
N PHE A 201 -22.03 -1.69 12.79
CA PHE A 201 -21.28 -2.01 14.01
C PHE A 201 -22.20 -2.55 15.10
N THR A 202 -21.72 -3.54 15.86
CA THR A 202 -22.44 -4.05 17.04
C THR A 202 -22.30 -3.10 18.22
N ASP A 203 -23.25 -3.16 19.15
CA ASP A 203 -23.18 -2.40 20.39
C ASP A 203 -21.91 -2.72 21.17
N GLU A 204 -21.53 -4.00 21.25
CA GLU A 204 -20.29 -4.43 21.89
C GLU A 204 -19.07 -3.72 21.30
N PHE A 205 -18.94 -3.70 19.97
CA PHE A 205 -17.83 -3.05 19.28
C PHE A 205 -17.78 -1.56 19.62
N MET A 206 -18.92 -0.86 19.48
CA MET A 206 -18.99 0.58 19.70
C MET A 206 -18.67 0.97 21.14
N HIS A 207 -19.18 0.21 22.12
CA HIS A 207 -18.92 0.48 23.53
C HIS A 207 -17.47 0.15 23.91
N ALA A 208 -16.93 -0.99 23.47
CA ALA A 208 -15.55 -1.39 23.78
C ALA A 208 -14.53 -0.40 23.21
N VAL A 209 -14.67 0.01 21.95
CA VAL A 209 -13.78 1.00 21.33
C VAL A 209 -13.89 2.36 22.04
N SER A 210 -15.11 2.84 22.27
CA SER A 210 -15.33 4.14 22.92
C SER A 210 -14.80 4.18 24.35
N ALA A 211 -14.81 3.05 25.08
CA ALA A 211 -14.25 2.95 26.42
C ALA A 211 -12.71 2.97 26.46
N ASN A 212 -12.04 2.74 25.33
CA ASN A 212 -10.58 2.61 25.25
C ASN A 212 -9.84 3.86 24.74
N THR A 213 -10.55 4.99 24.57
CA THR A 213 -9.93 6.29 24.23
C THR A 213 -10.63 7.45 24.93
N HIS A 214 -9.92 8.56 25.10
CA HIS A 214 -10.52 9.84 25.47
C HIS A 214 -10.90 10.69 24.24
N SER A 215 -10.48 10.27 23.06
CA SER A 215 -10.72 10.96 21.79
C SER A 215 -12.15 10.75 21.31
N ASN A 216 -12.55 11.61 20.38
CA ASN A 216 -13.81 11.48 19.68
C ASN A 216 -13.80 10.25 18.76
N VAL A 217 -14.91 9.51 18.71
CA VAL A 217 -15.09 8.33 17.86
C VAL A 217 -16.37 8.43 17.06
N THR A 218 -16.27 8.20 15.75
CA THR A 218 -17.42 8.07 14.84
C THR A 218 -17.43 6.70 14.21
N PHE A 219 -18.57 6.01 14.27
CA PHE A 219 -18.82 4.74 13.62
C PHE A 219 -19.77 4.96 12.46
N ALA A 220 -19.46 4.41 11.28
CA ALA A 220 -20.33 4.54 10.14
C ALA A 220 -20.29 3.31 9.24
N ARG A 221 -21.44 3.00 8.64
CA ARG A 221 -21.57 1.99 7.60
C ARG A 221 -21.16 2.57 6.24
N ILE A 222 -20.52 1.76 5.40
CA ILE A 222 -20.14 2.12 4.04
C ILE A 222 -21.40 2.18 3.14
N PRO A 223 -21.56 3.24 2.30
CA PRO A 223 -22.62 3.30 1.31
C PRO A 223 -22.62 2.11 0.35
N HIS A 224 -23.79 1.65 -0.05
CA HIS A 224 -23.95 0.47 -0.91
C HIS A 224 -23.15 0.60 -2.22
N ASP A 225 -23.17 1.79 -2.84
CA ASP A 225 -22.50 2.03 -4.13
C ASP A 225 -20.97 1.96 -4.04
N HIS A 226 -20.42 2.08 -2.83
CA HIS A 226 -18.97 2.01 -2.57
C HIS A 226 -18.49 0.58 -2.26
N TRP A 227 -19.40 -0.35 -1.93
CA TRP A 227 -19.09 -1.73 -1.52
C TRP A 227 -19.92 -2.77 -2.29
N ARG A 228 -19.83 -2.72 -3.62
CA ARG A 228 -20.50 -3.66 -4.53
C ARG A 228 -19.68 -3.89 -5.80
N VAL A 229 -20.02 -4.94 -6.54
CA VAL A 229 -19.52 -5.13 -7.90
C VAL A 229 -20.24 -4.13 -8.81
N PRO A 230 -19.52 -3.30 -9.59
CA PRO A 230 -20.14 -2.37 -10.53
C PRO A 230 -20.89 -3.10 -11.65
N GLU A 231 -21.99 -2.53 -12.14
CA GLU A 231 -22.82 -3.09 -13.22
C GLU A 231 -22.07 -3.40 -14.52
N PHE A 232 -21.00 -2.65 -14.82
CA PHE A 232 -20.20 -2.85 -16.03
C PHE A 232 -19.23 -4.05 -15.93
N VAL A 233 -19.09 -4.65 -14.75
CA VAL A 233 -18.26 -5.85 -14.54
C VAL A 233 -19.12 -7.09 -14.77
N ASN A 234 -18.64 -8.00 -15.61
CA ASN A 234 -19.33 -9.27 -15.83
C ASN A 234 -19.11 -10.22 -14.63
N GLU A 235 -20.15 -10.43 -13.83
CA GLU A 235 -20.05 -11.26 -12.60
C GLU A 235 -19.60 -12.70 -12.90
N GLY A 236 -20.01 -13.29 -14.02
CA GLY A 236 -19.61 -14.63 -14.40
C GLY A 236 -18.10 -14.74 -14.72
N GLN A 237 -17.54 -13.72 -15.39
CA GLN A 237 -16.09 -13.64 -15.64
C GLN A 237 -15.33 -13.36 -14.35
N ALA A 238 -15.79 -12.42 -13.53
CA ALA A 238 -15.16 -12.10 -12.24
C ALA A 238 -15.16 -13.33 -11.30
N THR A 239 -16.24 -14.11 -11.28
CA THR A 239 -16.31 -15.37 -10.51
C THR A 239 -15.26 -16.37 -10.99
N ARG A 240 -15.16 -16.61 -12.30
CA ARG A 240 -14.14 -17.52 -12.85
C ARG A 240 -12.72 -17.05 -12.56
N ALA A 241 -12.46 -15.74 -12.63
CA ALA A 241 -11.15 -15.19 -12.30
C ALA A 241 -10.77 -15.44 -10.83
N ARG A 242 -11.72 -15.27 -9.91
CA ARG A 242 -11.56 -15.60 -8.48
C ARG A 242 -11.25 -17.08 -8.26
N GLU A 243 -12.04 -17.95 -8.89
CA GLU A 243 -11.85 -19.41 -8.82
C GLU A 243 -10.47 -19.83 -9.34
N GLN A 244 -10.03 -19.26 -10.46
CA GLN A 244 -8.70 -19.53 -11.03
C GLN A 244 -7.55 -19.05 -10.13
N MET A 245 -7.67 -17.89 -9.49
CA MET A 245 -6.67 -17.44 -8.53
C MET A 245 -6.67 -18.29 -7.25
N ALA A 246 -7.84 -18.70 -6.77
CA ALA A 246 -7.96 -19.59 -5.62
C ALA A 246 -7.32 -20.96 -5.90
N ALA A 247 -7.57 -21.54 -7.08
CA ALA A 247 -6.98 -22.81 -7.51
C ALA A 247 -5.44 -22.74 -7.62
N ARG A 248 -4.88 -21.56 -7.89
CA ARG A 248 -3.43 -21.31 -7.89
C ARG A 248 -2.84 -21.00 -6.51
N GLY A 249 -3.66 -21.00 -5.45
CA GLY A 249 -3.20 -20.71 -4.09
C GLY A 249 -2.81 -19.26 -3.83
N VAL A 250 -3.24 -18.32 -4.68
CA VAL A 250 -2.96 -16.88 -4.49
C VAL A 250 -3.67 -16.38 -3.24
N VAL A 251 -2.95 -15.67 -2.36
CA VAL A 251 -3.51 -15.13 -1.12
C VAL A 251 -4.70 -14.22 -1.40
N TYR A 252 -5.84 -14.56 -0.78
CA TYR A 252 -7.15 -13.94 -1.02
C TYR A 252 -7.67 -14.02 -2.47
N GLY A 253 -7.10 -14.87 -3.32
CA GLY A 253 -7.45 -14.98 -4.74
C GLY A 253 -8.94 -15.22 -4.98
N GLY A 254 -9.56 -16.07 -4.16
CA GLY A 254 -10.98 -16.39 -4.18
C GLY A 254 -11.91 -15.42 -3.43
N SER A 255 -11.36 -14.42 -2.71
CA SER A 255 -12.15 -13.57 -1.82
C SER A 255 -12.78 -12.39 -2.57
N LEU A 256 -14.11 -12.37 -2.67
CA LEU A 256 -14.84 -11.21 -3.18
C LEU A 256 -14.75 -10.00 -2.23
N SER A 257 -14.91 -10.25 -0.93
CA SER A 257 -14.86 -9.18 0.08
C SER A 257 -13.51 -8.46 0.14
N TYR A 258 -12.41 -9.18 -0.08
CA TYR A 258 -11.07 -8.57 -0.15
C TYR A 258 -10.93 -7.63 -1.36
N ARG A 259 -11.59 -7.92 -2.47
CA ARG A 259 -11.60 -7.06 -3.66
C ARG A 259 -12.43 -5.82 -3.48
N HIS A 260 -13.56 -5.94 -2.78
CA HIS A 260 -14.31 -4.77 -2.33
C HIS A 260 -13.48 -3.89 -1.43
N MET A 261 -12.74 -4.47 -0.47
CA MET A 261 -11.82 -3.73 0.38
C MET A 261 -10.74 -2.99 -0.43
N CYS A 262 -10.04 -3.67 -1.35
CA CYS A 262 -9.00 -3.02 -2.16
C CYS A 262 -9.58 -1.91 -3.03
N ARG A 263 -10.73 -2.12 -3.67
CA ARG A 263 -11.42 -1.09 -4.45
C ARG A 263 -11.89 0.08 -3.58
N PHE A 264 -12.41 -0.20 -2.39
CA PHE A 264 -12.89 0.80 -1.44
C PHE A 264 -11.75 1.72 -0.96
N ASN A 265 -10.64 1.12 -0.54
CA ASN A 265 -9.45 1.85 -0.13
C ASN A 265 -8.83 2.61 -1.31
N SER A 266 -8.87 2.07 -2.53
CA SER A 266 -8.37 2.80 -3.72
C SER A 266 -9.23 4.01 -4.09
N GLY A 267 -10.55 3.94 -3.90
CA GLY A 267 -11.48 4.79 -4.65
C GLY A 267 -12.57 5.52 -3.88
N PHE A 268 -12.83 5.15 -2.62
CA PHE A 268 -14.09 5.51 -1.97
C PHE A 268 -13.99 5.94 -0.52
N PHE A 269 -13.04 5.45 0.28
CA PHE A 269 -13.00 5.81 1.71
C PHE A 269 -12.90 7.33 1.92
N TYR A 270 -12.08 8.03 1.14
CA TYR A 270 -11.93 9.49 1.19
C TYR A 270 -13.16 10.27 0.69
N LYS A 271 -14.09 9.58 0.00
CA LYS A 271 -15.41 10.09 -0.43
C LYS A 271 -16.52 9.78 0.57
N HIS A 272 -16.22 9.07 1.66
CA HIS A 272 -17.21 8.72 2.66
C HIS A 272 -17.83 10.00 3.27
N PRO A 273 -19.15 10.09 3.46
CA PRO A 273 -19.80 11.32 3.92
C PRO A 273 -19.27 11.86 5.26
N VAL A 274 -18.86 10.99 6.19
CA VAL A 274 -18.30 11.41 7.50
C VAL A 274 -16.87 11.97 7.40
N LEU A 275 -16.20 11.81 6.25
CA LEU A 275 -14.82 12.28 6.05
C LEU A 275 -14.75 13.57 5.23
N GLN A 276 -15.87 14.11 4.73
CA GLN A 276 -15.87 15.25 3.80
C GLN A 276 -15.19 16.51 4.34
N ASN A 277 -15.19 16.70 5.65
CA ASN A 277 -14.59 17.85 6.32
C ASN A 277 -13.23 17.54 6.97
N VAL A 278 -12.58 16.44 6.58
CA VAL A 278 -11.26 16.04 7.08
C VAL A 278 -10.22 16.24 5.98
N ASP A 279 -9.07 16.81 6.30
CA ASP A 279 -7.99 17.10 5.33
C ASP A 279 -6.92 16.00 5.30
N TRP A 280 -6.69 15.33 6.43
CA TRP A 280 -5.66 14.30 6.59
C TRP A 280 -6.22 13.04 7.23
N TYR A 281 -5.75 11.88 6.78
CA TYR A 281 -6.04 10.62 7.46
C TYR A 281 -4.76 9.91 7.87
N TRP A 282 -4.85 9.17 8.96
CA TRP A 282 -3.91 8.10 9.29
C TRP A 282 -4.67 6.78 9.25
N ARG A 283 -4.35 5.92 8.28
CA ARG A 283 -4.91 4.56 8.22
C ARG A 283 -4.32 3.68 9.31
N VAL A 284 -5.20 3.00 10.04
CA VAL A 284 -4.83 2.05 11.08
C VAL A 284 -5.64 0.77 10.87
N GLU A 285 -4.96 -0.38 10.86
CA GLU A 285 -5.56 -1.70 10.70
C GLU A 285 -5.55 -2.47 12.05
N PRO A 286 -6.42 -3.47 12.25
CA PRO A 286 -6.33 -4.36 13.41
C PRO A 286 -5.06 -5.22 13.39
N GLY A 287 -4.54 -5.56 14.57
CA GLY A 287 -3.43 -6.51 14.71
C GLY A 287 -2.04 -5.96 14.38
N VAL A 288 -1.92 -4.62 14.28
CA VAL A 288 -0.66 -3.91 14.07
C VAL A 288 -0.07 -3.43 15.40
N ASP A 289 1.25 -3.23 15.42
CA ASP A 289 1.96 -2.72 16.59
C ASP A 289 2.63 -1.36 16.31
N PHE A 290 2.66 -0.52 17.35
CA PHE A 290 3.39 0.75 17.37
C PHE A 290 4.46 0.70 18.47
N TYR A 291 5.73 0.70 18.06
CA TYR A 291 6.84 0.44 18.98
C TYR A 291 7.40 1.69 19.64
N CYS A 292 7.30 2.86 19.00
CA CYS A 292 8.02 4.06 19.39
C CYS A 292 7.09 5.17 19.88
N ASP A 293 7.49 5.86 20.95
CA ASP A 293 6.77 7.07 21.40
C ASP A 293 6.99 8.22 20.41
N LEU A 294 5.90 8.93 20.08
CA LEU A 294 5.89 10.13 19.24
C LEU A 294 5.56 11.35 20.09
N ASP A 295 6.50 12.28 20.16
CA ASP A 295 6.41 13.52 20.94
C ASP A 295 6.12 14.77 20.10
N TYR A 296 5.96 14.59 18.79
CA TYR A 296 5.50 15.59 17.86
C TYR A 296 4.22 15.11 17.16
N ASP A 297 3.57 16.01 16.44
CA ASP A 297 2.36 15.74 15.66
C ASP A 297 2.73 15.39 14.20
N PRO A 298 2.61 14.12 13.77
CA PRO A 298 2.89 13.73 12.38
C PRO A 298 1.96 14.40 11.37
N PHE A 299 0.71 14.69 11.72
CA PHE A 299 -0.20 15.39 10.82
C PHE A 299 0.23 16.84 10.61
N ALA A 300 0.59 17.53 11.68
CA ALA A 300 1.13 18.89 11.60
C ALA A 300 2.44 18.90 10.79
N PHE A 301 3.35 17.95 11.03
CA PHE A 301 4.58 17.80 10.25
C PHE A 301 4.30 17.65 8.75
N MET A 302 3.35 16.76 8.38
CA MET A 302 2.99 16.53 6.98
C MET A 302 2.42 17.80 6.33
N ARG A 303 1.53 18.51 7.02
CA ARG A 303 0.95 19.79 6.57
C ARG A 303 2.02 20.86 6.40
N ASP A 304 2.83 21.08 7.43
CA ASP A 304 3.76 22.21 7.51
C ASP A 304 5.00 22.01 6.62
N SER A 305 5.35 20.74 6.33
CA SER A 305 6.48 20.38 5.46
C SER A 305 6.08 20.15 4.00
N GLY A 306 4.84 20.50 3.61
CA GLY A 306 4.34 20.36 2.24
C GLY A 306 4.30 18.92 1.72
N LYS A 307 4.17 17.93 2.62
CA LYS A 307 4.02 16.52 2.23
C LYS A 307 2.58 16.26 1.81
N LYS A 308 2.33 15.12 1.18
CA LYS A 308 0.97 14.69 0.75
C LYS A 308 0.71 13.22 1.00
N TYR A 309 1.75 12.39 0.99
CA TYR A 309 1.64 10.96 1.22
C TYR A 309 2.84 10.49 2.03
N SER A 310 2.64 9.49 2.88
CA SER A 310 3.73 8.90 3.65
C SER A 310 3.56 7.42 3.86
N PHE A 311 4.67 6.77 4.19
CA PHE A 311 4.72 5.36 4.48
C PHE A 311 5.80 5.04 5.53
N VAL A 312 5.71 3.84 6.09
CA VAL A 312 6.74 3.27 6.97
C VAL A 312 7.34 1.99 6.40
N ILE A 313 6.59 1.22 5.59
CA ILE A 313 7.10 0.00 4.94
C ILE A 313 6.91 0.11 3.42
N ALA A 314 7.91 -0.35 2.66
CA ALA A 314 7.83 -0.52 1.21
C ALA A 314 8.29 -1.93 0.84
N LEU A 315 7.49 -2.65 0.04
CA LEU A 315 7.73 -4.07 -0.31
C LEU A 315 7.31 -4.38 -1.75
N ARG A 316 7.61 -5.59 -2.22
CA ARG A 316 7.22 -6.07 -3.55
C ARG A 316 5.85 -6.75 -3.53
N GLU A 317 5.00 -6.36 -4.48
CA GLU A 317 3.71 -7.00 -4.74
C GLU A 317 3.90 -8.41 -5.34
N LEU A 318 2.88 -9.26 -5.20
CA LEU A 318 2.76 -10.53 -5.89
C LEU A 318 2.37 -10.29 -7.35
N ALA A 319 3.25 -10.63 -8.29
CA ALA A 319 3.07 -10.36 -9.71
C ALA A 319 1.75 -10.91 -10.27
N GLU A 320 1.29 -12.07 -9.79
CA GLU A 320 0.04 -12.72 -10.23
C GLU A 320 -1.22 -11.92 -9.90
N THR A 321 -1.11 -10.95 -8.99
CA THR A 321 -2.26 -10.13 -8.53
C THR A 321 -2.44 -8.86 -9.35
N VAL A 322 -1.40 -8.42 -10.07
CA VAL A 322 -1.34 -7.16 -10.82
C VAL A 322 -0.77 -7.30 -12.26
N PRO A 323 -1.06 -8.39 -13.02
CA PRO A 323 -0.41 -8.62 -14.31
C PRO A 323 -0.66 -7.52 -15.37
N THR A 324 -1.74 -6.74 -15.28
CA THR A 324 -2.00 -5.63 -16.22
C THR A 324 -1.98 -4.24 -15.59
N LEU A 325 -1.81 -4.11 -14.27
CA LEU A 325 -1.85 -2.80 -13.59
C LEU A 325 -0.82 -1.81 -14.13
N TRP A 326 0.40 -2.28 -14.39
CA TRP A 326 1.49 -1.44 -14.92
C TRP A 326 1.19 -0.90 -16.31
N ASP A 327 0.67 -1.76 -17.19
CA ASP A 327 0.29 -1.40 -18.55
C ASP A 327 -0.80 -0.32 -18.54
N HIS A 328 -1.85 -0.55 -17.75
CA HIS A 328 -2.92 0.43 -17.53
C HIS A 328 -2.42 1.76 -16.96
N THR A 329 -1.45 1.71 -16.06
CA THR A 329 -0.82 2.91 -15.48
C THR A 329 -0.06 3.70 -16.54
N LEU A 330 0.77 3.04 -17.35
CA LEU A 330 1.52 3.70 -18.43
C LEU A 330 0.60 4.24 -19.54
N GLN A 331 -0.45 3.51 -19.91
CA GLN A 331 -1.46 3.97 -20.85
C GLN A 331 -2.12 5.25 -20.36
N PHE A 332 -2.55 5.27 -19.10
CA PHE A 332 -3.12 6.47 -18.48
C PHE A 332 -2.14 7.65 -18.49
N MET A 333 -0.85 7.43 -18.19
CA MET A 333 0.16 8.49 -18.27
C MET A 333 0.26 9.09 -19.67
N LEU A 334 0.23 8.27 -20.73
CA LEU A 334 0.25 8.78 -22.11
C LEU A 334 -1.02 9.54 -22.46
N GLU A 335 -2.19 8.98 -22.14
CA GLU A 335 -3.49 9.58 -22.44
C GLU A 335 -3.65 10.96 -21.77
N ARG A 336 -3.05 11.13 -20.59
CA ARG A 336 -3.16 12.36 -19.78
C ARG A 336 -1.94 13.27 -19.88
N ASN A 337 -0.97 12.94 -20.76
CA ASN A 337 0.30 13.66 -20.89
C ASN A 337 1.00 13.91 -19.54
N ILE A 338 1.14 12.86 -18.74
CA ILE A 338 1.83 12.92 -17.44
C ILE A 338 3.31 12.60 -17.61
N THR A 339 4.16 13.43 -16.99
CA THR A 339 5.57 13.14 -16.67
C THR A 339 5.76 13.13 -15.16
N SER A 340 6.86 12.59 -14.66
CA SER A 340 7.14 12.50 -13.22
C SER A 340 8.63 12.62 -12.93
N ASN A 341 9.03 13.24 -11.82
CA ASN A 341 10.44 13.34 -11.44
C ASN A 341 11.00 12.10 -10.71
N TRP A 342 10.20 11.03 -10.55
CA TRP A 342 10.63 9.86 -9.79
C TRP A 342 9.92 8.54 -10.10
N MET A 343 9.14 8.48 -11.18
CA MET A 343 8.48 7.24 -11.63
C MET A 343 9.46 6.08 -11.84
N SER A 344 10.73 6.38 -12.13
CA SER A 344 11.84 5.41 -12.22
C SER A 344 11.98 4.53 -10.96
N TYR A 345 11.46 4.95 -9.80
CA TYR A 345 11.36 4.12 -8.60
C TYR A 345 10.61 2.81 -8.85
N PHE A 346 9.57 2.82 -9.67
CA PHE A 346 8.70 1.66 -9.91
C PHE A 346 9.21 0.75 -11.04
N VAL A 347 10.29 1.12 -11.71
CA VAL A 347 10.70 0.46 -12.96
C VAL A 347 11.95 -0.38 -12.78
N SER A 348 11.94 -1.60 -13.31
CA SER A 348 13.11 -2.47 -13.36
C SER A 348 14.10 -1.96 -14.43
N ARG A 349 15.29 -2.56 -14.51
CA ARG A 349 16.23 -2.26 -15.60
C ARG A 349 15.68 -2.65 -16.99
N THR A 350 14.63 -3.46 -17.02
CA THR A 350 14.01 -3.99 -18.23
C THR A 350 12.72 -3.27 -18.61
N GLY A 351 12.40 -2.13 -17.98
CA GLY A 351 11.21 -1.32 -18.28
C GLY A 351 9.91 -1.85 -17.68
N GLU A 352 9.98 -2.91 -16.87
CA GLU A 352 8.82 -3.53 -16.23
C GLU A 352 8.54 -2.92 -14.87
N TYR A 353 7.32 -3.12 -14.37
CA TYR A 353 7.05 -2.87 -12.97
C TYR A 353 7.92 -3.78 -12.10
N ASN A 354 8.74 -3.18 -11.24
CA ASN A 354 9.57 -3.92 -10.29
C ASN A 354 8.80 -4.40 -9.06
N LEU A 355 7.47 -4.22 -9.07
CA LEU A 355 6.50 -4.62 -8.06
C LEU A 355 6.59 -3.83 -6.74
N CYS A 356 7.53 -2.89 -6.61
CA CYS A 356 7.67 -2.08 -5.40
C CYS A 356 6.46 -1.19 -5.18
N HIS A 357 5.94 -1.18 -3.96
CA HIS A 357 4.90 -0.27 -3.52
C HIS A 357 5.10 0.08 -2.03
N PHE A 358 4.47 1.15 -1.60
CA PHE A 358 4.32 1.53 -0.20
C PHE A 358 3.16 0.76 0.42
N TRP A 359 3.39 0.18 1.58
CA TRP A 359 2.45 -0.76 2.17
C TRP A 359 1.33 -0.03 2.93
N SER A 360 0.15 0.01 2.31
CA SER A 360 -0.91 0.97 2.63
C SER A 360 -1.65 0.73 3.95
N ASN A 361 -1.39 -0.36 4.68
CA ASN A 361 -1.99 -0.53 6.03
C ASN A 361 -1.52 0.55 7.01
N PHE A 362 -0.36 1.16 6.75
CA PHE A 362 0.06 2.42 7.35
C PHE A 362 0.13 3.47 6.24
N GLU A 363 -0.67 4.52 6.38
CA GLU A 363 -0.58 5.71 5.54
C GLU A 363 -0.96 6.93 6.37
N ILE A 364 -0.11 7.96 6.37
CA ILE A 364 -0.55 9.33 6.71
C ILE A 364 -0.54 10.12 5.41
N ALA A 365 -1.71 10.59 4.98
CA ALA A 365 -1.83 11.22 3.67
C ALA A 365 -2.96 12.27 3.62
N SER A 366 -2.84 13.14 2.62
CA SER A 366 -3.80 14.21 2.36
C SER A 366 -5.02 13.66 1.63
N LEU A 367 -6.19 13.81 2.23
CA LEU A 367 -7.46 13.51 1.58
C LEU A 367 -7.72 14.48 0.42
N ASN A 368 -7.17 15.69 0.45
CA ASN A 368 -7.28 16.66 -0.65
C ASN A 368 -6.54 16.18 -1.91
N TRP A 369 -5.41 15.48 -1.76
CA TRP A 369 -4.76 14.81 -2.90
C TRP A 369 -5.62 13.68 -3.46
N LEU A 370 -6.18 12.81 -2.62
CA LEU A 370 -7.05 11.71 -3.08
C LEU A 370 -8.36 12.22 -3.71
N ARG A 371 -8.82 13.42 -3.32
CA ARG A 371 -9.98 14.10 -3.92
C ARG A 371 -9.64 14.90 -5.18
N SER A 372 -8.36 15.01 -5.54
CA SER A 372 -7.93 15.77 -6.71
C SER A 372 -8.56 15.20 -8.00
N PRO A 373 -8.87 16.06 -8.99
CA PRO A 373 -9.35 15.60 -10.29
C PRO A 373 -8.43 14.57 -10.96
N GLU A 374 -7.12 14.69 -10.75
CA GLU A 374 -6.10 13.81 -11.31
C GLU A 374 -6.19 12.40 -10.71
N TYR A 375 -6.24 12.29 -9.38
CA TYR A 375 -6.40 11.00 -8.71
C TYR A 375 -7.77 10.38 -9.03
N ALA A 376 -8.84 11.17 -9.00
CA ALA A 376 -10.18 10.72 -9.33
C ALA A 376 -10.28 10.18 -10.77
N ALA A 377 -9.59 10.81 -11.72
CA ALA A 377 -9.51 10.33 -13.10
C ALA A 377 -8.74 9.01 -13.21
N TYR A 378 -7.62 8.87 -12.49
CA TYR A 378 -6.84 7.63 -12.49
C TYR A 378 -7.63 6.46 -11.90
N PHE A 379 -8.22 6.66 -10.72
CA PHE A 379 -9.07 5.62 -10.11
C PHE A 379 -10.23 5.24 -11.04
N THR A 380 -10.90 6.22 -11.66
CA THR A 380 -12.01 5.97 -12.60
C THR A 380 -11.55 5.13 -13.79
N TYR A 381 -10.38 5.43 -14.34
CA TYR A 381 -9.77 4.64 -15.42
C TYR A 381 -9.52 3.19 -14.98
N LEU A 382 -8.88 2.99 -13.82
CA LEU A 382 -8.62 1.65 -13.28
C LEU A 382 -9.90 0.87 -12.97
N ASP A 383 -10.92 1.52 -12.40
CA ASP A 383 -12.20 0.88 -12.10
C ASP A 383 -12.86 0.37 -13.38
N ARG A 384 -12.80 1.15 -14.48
CA ARG A 384 -13.29 0.74 -15.80
C ARG A 384 -12.44 -0.35 -16.46
N ALA A 385 -11.15 -0.44 -16.14
CA ALA A 385 -10.28 -1.54 -16.55
C ALA A 385 -10.58 -2.86 -15.82
N GLN A 386 -11.41 -2.82 -14.77
CA GLN A 386 -11.96 -4.00 -14.07
C GLN A 386 -10.95 -4.88 -13.32
N GLY A 387 -9.67 -4.48 -13.23
CA GLY A 387 -8.62 -5.27 -12.61
C GLY A 387 -8.82 -5.56 -11.11
N PHE A 388 -9.61 -4.75 -10.40
CA PHE A 388 -10.04 -5.07 -9.02
C PHE A 388 -10.82 -6.40 -8.92
N PHE A 389 -11.59 -6.75 -9.97
CA PHE A 389 -12.47 -7.93 -9.98
C PHE A 389 -12.00 -9.04 -10.92
N MET A 390 -11.31 -8.70 -12.02
CA MET A 390 -10.72 -9.66 -12.96
C MET A 390 -9.31 -10.11 -12.56
N GLU A 391 -8.55 -9.26 -11.87
CA GLU A 391 -7.20 -9.58 -11.37
C GLU A 391 -7.20 -9.71 -9.86
N ARG A 392 -6.43 -8.94 -9.08
CA ARG A 392 -6.57 -8.74 -7.62
C ARG A 392 -5.79 -7.49 -7.20
N TRP A 393 -6.03 -6.38 -7.89
CA TRP A 393 -5.35 -5.12 -7.65
C TRP A 393 -5.57 -4.66 -6.21
N GLY A 394 -4.48 -4.61 -5.44
CA GLY A 394 -4.47 -4.02 -4.10
C GLY A 394 -4.49 -2.50 -4.16
N ASP A 395 -5.03 -1.87 -3.12
CA ASP A 395 -4.94 -0.41 -2.94
C ASP A 395 -3.50 0.06 -2.76
N ALA A 396 -2.63 -0.74 -2.14
CA ALA A 396 -1.23 -0.40 -1.92
C ALA A 396 -0.44 -0.09 -3.21
N PRO A 397 -0.40 -0.97 -4.24
CA PRO A 397 0.23 -0.63 -5.51
C PRO A 397 -0.52 0.48 -6.27
N VAL A 398 -1.86 0.59 -6.14
CA VAL A 398 -2.63 1.68 -6.78
C VAL A 398 -2.25 3.05 -6.22
N HIS A 399 -2.24 3.21 -4.89
CA HIS A 399 -1.81 4.45 -4.22
C HIS A 399 -0.36 4.79 -4.55
N SER A 400 0.52 3.79 -4.56
CA SER A 400 1.94 3.98 -4.82
C SER A 400 2.22 4.46 -6.24
N LEU A 401 1.58 3.83 -7.24
CA LEU A 401 1.70 4.24 -8.63
C LEU A 401 1.06 5.62 -8.85
N ALA A 402 -0.08 5.90 -8.22
CA ALA A 402 -0.68 7.22 -8.26
C ALA A 402 0.25 8.30 -7.66
N ALA A 403 0.90 8.03 -6.53
CA ALA A 403 1.89 8.93 -5.94
C ALA A 403 3.06 9.13 -6.90
N GLY A 404 3.57 8.04 -7.50
CA GLY A 404 4.64 8.06 -8.50
C GLY A 404 4.36 8.98 -9.69
N MET A 405 3.12 9.00 -10.15
CA MET A 405 2.69 9.78 -11.31
C MET A 405 2.29 11.22 -10.98
N LEU A 406 1.60 11.41 -9.85
CA LEU A 406 0.83 12.64 -9.58
C LEU A 406 1.45 13.52 -8.49
N LEU A 407 2.41 13.01 -7.74
CA LEU A 407 3.13 13.76 -6.72
C LEU A 407 4.58 13.95 -7.12
N ARG A 408 5.18 15.05 -6.66
CA ARG A 408 6.62 15.19 -6.70
C ARG A 408 7.25 14.30 -5.63
N ARG A 409 8.49 13.86 -5.86
CA ARG A 409 9.25 13.05 -4.90
C ARG A 409 9.31 13.68 -3.51
N ASP A 410 9.50 15.01 -3.42
CA ASP A 410 9.59 15.76 -2.16
C ASP A 410 8.27 15.81 -1.38
N GLU A 411 7.14 15.55 -2.03
CA GLU A 411 5.81 15.48 -1.39
C GLU A 411 5.53 14.11 -0.74
N VAL A 412 6.37 13.10 -0.99
CA VAL A 412 6.26 11.76 -0.40
C VAL A 412 7.28 11.59 0.73
N HIS A 413 6.81 11.18 1.91
CA HIS A 413 7.63 11.08 3.11
C HIS A 413 7.76 9.64 3.62
N PHE A 414 8.96 9.28 4.03
CA PHE A 414 9.23 8.04 4.75
C PHE A 414 9.45 8.38 6.22
N PHE A 415 8.54 7.92 7.09
CA PHE A 415 8.67 8.09 8.54
C PHE A 415 9.68 7.08 9.08
N ASP A 416 10.94 7.51 9.19
CA ASP A 416 12.05 6.66 9.60
C ASP A 416 12.11 6.41 11.13
N ASP A 417 11.35 7.20 11.89
CA ASP A 417 11.26 7.23 13.35
C ASP A 417 10.05 6.47 13.92
N ILE A 418 9.07 6.13 13.07
CA ILE A 418 7.91 5.31 13.47
C ILE A 418 8.26 3.82 13.36
N GLY A 419 8.40 3.16 14.51
CA GLY A 419 8.50 1.70 14.61
C GLY A 419 7.13 1.05 14.52
N TYR A 420 6.99 0.08 13.62
CA TYR A 420 5.70 -0.46 13.20
C TYR A 420 5.80 -1.92 12.78
N ARG A 421 4.76 -2.71 13.05
CA ARG A 421 4.59 -4.06 12.49
C ARG A 421 3.17 -4.28 11.99
N HIS A 422 3.06 -4.95 10.86
CA HIS A 422 1.85 -5.66 10.46
C HIS A 422 2.27 -7.04 9.95
N ASP A 423 1.53 -8.09 10.33
CA ASP A 423 1.89 -9.49 10.09
C ASP A 423 3.36 -9.82 10.42
N ALA A 424 4.10 -10.41 9.48
CA ALA A 424 5.51 -10.78 9.60
C ALA A 424 6.48 -9.62 9.30
N PHE A 425 5.98 -8.45 8.91
CA PHE A 425 6.79 -7.32 8.49
C PHE A 425 6.90 -6.30 9.62
N ALA A 426 7.97 -6.42 10.40
CA ALA A 426 8.31 -5.48 11.46
C ALA A 426 9.44 -4.55 11.02
N ARG A 427 9.34 -3.28 11.38
CA ARG A 427 10.43 -2.31 11.24
C ARG A 427 10.64 -1.55 12.54
N CYS A 428 11.89 -1.14 12.72
CA CYS A 428 12.26 -0.21 13.75
C CYS A 428 13.24 0.84 13.23
N PRO A 429 13.29 2.04 13.85
CA PRO A 429 14.32 3.03 13.54
C PRO A 429 15.73 2.43 13.68
N ALA A 430 16.71 2.99 12.96
CA ALA A 430 18.09 2.57 13.11
C ALA A 430 18.57 2.76 14.55
N SER A 431 19.35 1.83 15.09
CA SER A 431 19.86 1.91 16.48
C SER A 431 20.72 3.14 16.76
N THR A 432 21.23 3.80 15.72
CA THR A 432 21.97 5.06 15.79
C THR A 432 21.07 6.31 15.81
N SER A 433 19.77 6.17 15.53
CA SER A 433 18.81 7.26 15.55
C SER A 433 18.38 7.60 16.97
N ALA A 434 18.18 8.89 17.26
CA ALA A 434 17.62 9.33 18.54
C ALA A 434 16.24 8.74 18.82
N ALA A 435 15.45 8.45 17.78
CA ALA A 435 14.13 7.83 17.90
C ALA A 435 14.19 6.43 18.54
N TYR A 436 15.26 5.67 18.29
CA TYR A 436 15.41 4.29 18.78
C TYR A 436 15.32 4.18 20.30
N ASN A 437 15.83 5.18 21.02
CA ASN A 437 15.79 5.22 22.49
C ASN A 437 14.37 5.34 23.08
N ARG A 438 13.38 5.62 22.23
CA ARG A 438 11.96 5.74 22.59
C ARG A 438 11.13 4.56 22.08
N CYS A 439 11.79 3.51 21.57
CA CYS A 439 11.15 2.36 20.98
C CYS A 439 11.25 1.12 21.87
N ARG A 440 10.17 0.35 21.91
CA ARG A 440 10.16 -1.05 22.34
C ARG A 440 10.15 -1.93 21.09
N CYS A 441 11.28 -1.98 20.40
CA CYS A 441 11.44 -2.81 19.20
C CYS A 441 11.34 -4.29 19.53
N PRO A 442 10.76 -5.09 18.64
CA PRO A 442 10.62 -6.51 18.88
C PRO A 442 11.89 -7.24 18.37
N ASP A 443 12.04 -8.53 18.70
CA ASP A 443 13.27 -9.28 18.38
C ASP A 443 13.35 -9.73 16.90
N GLU A 444 12.26 -9.53 16.14
CA GLU A 444 12.19 -9.89 14.72
C GLU A 444 13.18 -9.09 13.87
N PRO A 445 13.71 -9.70 12.79
CA PRO A 445 14.57 -8.99 11.85
C PRO A 445 13.90 -7.75 11.27
N ASN A 446 14.63 -6.63 11.27
CA ASN A 446 14.13 -5.38 10.70
C ASN A 446 13.93 -5.52 9.19
N PHE A 447 12.68 -5.41 8.76
CA PHE A 447 12.29 -5.58 7.35
C PHE A 447 12.92 -4.55 6.43
N ASP A 448 13.30 -3.37 6.94
CA ASP A 448 13.98 -2.31 6.19
C ASP A 448 15.19 -2.80 5.38
N THR A 449 15.88 -3.85 5.86
CA THR A 449 17.07 -4.45 5.23
C THR A 449 16.82 -5.81 4.56
N SER A 450 15.58 -6.29 4.54
CA SER A 450 15.26 -7.60 3.95
C SER A 450 15.36 -7.57 2.40
N PRO A 451 15.59 -8.72 1.74
CA PRO A 451 15.58 -8.81 0.28
C PRO A 451 14.25 -8.40 -0.38
N GLY A 452 13.13 -8.59 0.32
CA GLY A 452 11.79 -8.20 -0.14
C GLY A 452 11.47 -6.72 0.02
N SER A 453 12.31 -5.97 0.74
CA SER A 453 12.11 -4.55 1.00
C SER A 453 12.49 -3.68 -0.20
N CYS A 454 11.62 -2.70 -0.46
CA CYS A 454 11.84 -1.66 -1.46
C CYS A 454 12.38 -0.35 -0.85
N LEU A 455 12.61 -0.31 0.47
CA LEU A 455 13.17 0.86 1.15
C LEU A 455 14.62 1.19 0.71
N PRO A 456 15.53 0.22 0.53
CA PRO A 456 16.88 0.54 0.05
C PRO A 456 16.87 1.20 -1.33
N ARG A 457 15.89 0.85 -2.17
CA ARG A 457 15.68 1.50 -3.47
C ARG A 457 15.18 2.93 -3.30
N TRP A 458 14.25 3.18 -2.37
CA TRP A 458 13.73 4.51 -2.07
C TRP A 458 14.83 5.44 -1.56
N LYS A 459 15.68 4.96 -0.64
CA LYS A 459 16.79 5.73 -0.06
C LYS A 459 17.88 6.11 -1.08
N ARG A 460 18.05 5.33 -2.14
CA ARG A 460 19.02 5.58 -3.23
C ARG A 460 18.40 6.23 -4.47
N LEU A 461 17.12 6.59 -4.41
CA LEU A 461 16.42 7.17 -5.54
C LEU A 461 16.92 8.59 -5.79
N ASP A 462 17.62 8.77 -6.90
CA ASP A 462 17.89 10.08 -7.45
C ASP A 462 16.66 10.54 -8.26
N GLU A 463 16.30 11.81 -8.12
CA GLU A 463 15.25 12.40 -8.94
C GLU A 463 15.70 12.41 -10.40
N ALA A 464 14.88 11.80 -11.26
CA ALA A 464 15.12 11.70 -12.68
C ALA A 464 13.79 11.86 -13.40
N GLU A 465 13.76 12.77 -14.37
CA GLU A 465 12.56 13.00 -15.16
C GLU A 465 12.22 11.77 -15.99
N TRP A 466 11.04 11.21 -15.71
CA TRP A 466 10.36 10.20 -16.49
C TRP A 466 9.47 10.90 -17.52
N THR A 467 9.90 10.83 -18.78
CA THR A 467 9.28 11.52 -19.91
C THR A 467 8.25 10.65 -20.64
N HIS A 468 7.50 11.24 -21.56
CA HIS A 468 6.63 10.47 -22.47
C HIS A 468 7.38 9.45 -23.32
N ARG A 469 8.68 9.69 -23.60
CA ARG A 469 9.51 8.72 -24.31
C ARG A 469 9.72 7.47 -23.46
N ASP A 470 9.98 7.65 -22.17
CA ASP A 470 10.18 6.55 -21.22
C ASP A 470 8.89 5.74 -21.05
N THR A 471 7.74 6.42 -20.94
CA THR A 471 6.43 5.75 -20.90
C THR A 471 6.16 4.93 -22.16
N ARG A 472 6.42 5.47 -23.35
CA ARG A 472 6.26 4.74 -24.63
C ARG A 472 7.17 3.54 -24.73
N GLU A 473 8.43 3.69 -24.29
CA GLU A 473 9.40 2.61 -24.31
C GLU A 473 9.02 1.49 -23.33
N ALA A 474 8.58 1.83 -22.12
CA ALA A 474 8.10 0.85 -21.15
C ALA A 474 6.88 0.07 -21.69
N LEU A 475 5.92 0.74 -22.32
CA LEU A 475 4.77 0.08 -22.96
C LEU A 475 5.19 -0.86 -24.10
N ARG A 476 6.14 -0.42 -24.94
CA ARG A 476 6.70 -1.26 -26.01
C ARG A 476 7.28 -2.55 -25.44
N LEU A 477 8.08 -2.45 -24.37
CA LEU A 477 8.71 -3.59 -23.71
C LEU A 477 7.68 -4.54 -23.07
N VAL A 478 6.62 -4.01 -22.44
CA VAL A 478 5.51 -4.82 -21.91
C VAL A 478 4.79 -5.58 -23.03
N SER A 479 4.51 -4.91 -24.15
CA SER A 479 3.83 -5.50 -25.31
C SER A 479 4.66 -6.64 -25.94
N GLU A 480 5.95 -6.41 -26.17
CA GLU A 480 6.85 -7.40 -26.76
C GLU A 480 6.97 -8.68 -25.92
N ARG A 481 6.97 -8.54 -24.59
CA ARG A 481 7.01 -9.69 -23.69
C ARG A 481 5.72 -10.49 -23.69
N ARG A 482 4.55 -9.83 -23.74
CA ARG A 482 3.28 -10.54 -23.87
C ARG A 482 3.23 -11.35 -25.17
N LEU A 483 3.70 -10.78 -26.27
CA LEU A 483 3.84 -11.50 -27.54
C LEU A 483 4.77 -12.72 -27.38
N PHE A 484 5.95 -12.53 -26.79
CA PHE A 484 6.88 -13.64 -26.54
C PHE A 484 6.28 -14.75 -25.66
N ALA A 485 5.56 -14.40 -24.61
CA ALA A 485 4.88 -15.36 -23.73
C ALA A 485 3.79 -16.17 -24.44
N THR A 486 3.18 -15.62 -25.51
CA THR A 486 2.23 -16.33 -26.38
C THR A 486 2.91 -17.14 -27.50
N GLY A 487 4.24 -17.25 -27.48
CA GLY A 487 5.01 -17.95 -28.52
C GLY A 487 5.20 -17.15 -29.81
N VAL A 488 4.85 -15.86 -29.81
CA VAL A 488 5.07 -14.96 -30.95
C VAL A 488 6.47 -14.37 -30.84
N GLU A 489 7.31 -14.66 -31.83
CA GLU A 489 8.70 -14.20 -31.85
C GLU A 489 8.79 -12.68 -32.09
N PRO A 490 9.54 -11.92 -31.27
CA PRO A 490 9.71 -10.49 -31.43
C PRO A 490 10.31 -10.14 -32.81
N PRO A 491 9.95 -9.00 -33.42
CA PRO A 491 10.50 -8.59 -34.72
C PRO A 491 12.03 -8.59 -34.77
N ILE A 492 12.69 -8.22 -33.67
CA ILE A 492 14.16 -8.24 -33.57
C ILE A 492 14.74 -9.66 -33.52
N ALA A 493 14.02 -10.63 -32.96
CA ALA A 493 14.42 -12.03 -32.97
C ALA A 493 14.19 -12.64 -34.35
N VAL A 494 13.09 -12.28 -35.02
CA VAL A 494 12.84 -12.62 -36.44
C VAL A 494 13.92 -12.02 -37.34
N GLU A 495 14.30 -10.76 -37.13
CA GLU A 495 15.39 -10.13 -37.88
C GLU A 495 16.74 -10.79 -37.59
N ARG A 496 17.10 -10.99 -36.31
CA ARG A 496 18.35 -11.71 -35.97
C ARG A 496 18.38 -13.09 -36.58
N ARG A 497 17.28 -13.83 -36.54
CA ARG A 497 17.18 -15.15 -37.18
C ARG A 497 17.37 -15.03 -38.70
N ARG A 498 16.74 -14.06 -39.37
CA ARG A 498 17.00 -13.76 -40.79
C ARG A 498 18.47 -13.45 -41.06
N TRP A 499 19.13 -12.70 -40.19
CA TRP A 499 20.57 -12.44 -40.30
C TRP A 499 21.40 -13.71 -40.08
N TYR A 500 21.07 -14.54 -39.08
CA TYR A 500 21.74 -15.83 -38.88
C TYR A 500 21.49 -16.81 -40.03
N ASP A 501 20.31 -16.83 -40.63
CA ASP A 501 20.00 -17.66 -41.80
C ASP A 501 20.75 -17.16 -43.04
N PHE A 502 20.96 -15.85 -43.15
CA PHE A 502 21.69 -15.23 -44.26
C PHE A 502 23.21 -15.37 -44.14
N PHE A 503 23.77 -15.32 -42.92
CA PHE A 503 25.22 -15.34 -42.68
C PHE A 503 25.74 -16.65 -42.08
N GLY A 504 24.88 -17.51 -41.54
CA GLY A 504 25.22 -18.82 -40.98
C GLY A 504 25.29 -19.94 -42.00
N ALA A 505 25.01 -19.64 -43.27
CA ALA A 505 25.17 -20.55 -44.41
C ALA A 505 26.54 -20.40 -45.13
N PHE A 506 27.50 -19.68 -44.54
CA PHE A 506 28.87 -19.52 -45.05
C PHE A 506 29.89 -20.35 -44.27
#